data_AF-A0A7Y0ER51-F1
#
_entry.id   AF-A0A7Y0ER51-F1
#
_cell.length_a   1.000
_cell.length_b   1.000
_cell.length_c   1.000
_cell.angle_alpha   90.00
_cell.angle_beta   90.00
_cell.angle_gamma   90.00
#
_symmetry.space_group_name_H-M   'P 1'
#
loop_
_entity.id
_entity.type
_entity.pdbx_description
1 polymer ?
#
loop_
_entity_poly.entity_id
_entity_poly.type
_entity_poly.pdbx_seq_one_letter_code
_entity_poly.pdbx_strand_id
1 'polypeptide(L)'
;MNRTAHQPARGLSNLRLKIIGIVLTVLSCVSGVIFPAGINIAAQDVSMSDLTAAVICEAMSWIAVPIYAWLLVDGYRHTRSIPAYAMRLLALAVIAEVPYDLATTGTPLDWGSQNPVFALFIAVIALALIDAFADRTRAVRMVIGAIVVAAALAWMVLGHIGLRQQIMNTGVLLLLILVLVFRYMAARENTMMMVAAACSALFCVLPAFGVALLHYRNGNLGYNRTAAPWVQWLFYALYPAVLLLFAIL
;
A
#
# COMPACT_ATOMS: atom_id res chain seq x y z
N MET A 1 -18.01 42.40 7.66
CA MET A 1 -16.92 41.83 6.82
C MET A 1 -15.91 41.16 7.74
N ASN A 2 -15.76 39.84 7.64
CA ASN A 2 -14.50 39.11 7.89
C ASN A 2 -14.74 37.63 7.60
N ARG A 3 -14.70 37.28 6.30
CA ARG A 3 -14.49 35.91 5.86
C ARG A 3 -13.03 35.60 6.20
N THR A 4 -12.79 34.86 7.27
CA THR A 4 -11.49 34.21 7.49
C THR A 4 -11.32 33.20 6.36
N ALA A 5 -10.62 33.61 5.29
CA ALA A 5 -10.17 32.69 4.27
C ALA A 5 -9.36 31.61 4.99
N HIS A 6 -9.87 30.38 4.99
CA HIS A 6 -9.04 29.21 5.27
C HIS A 6 -7.89 29.26 4.27
N GLN A 7 -6.72 29.73 4.73
CA GLN A 7 -5.51 29.59 3.94
C GLN A 7 -5.39 28.09 3.64
N PRO A 8 -5.32 27.68 2.35
CA PRO A 8 -5.09 26.29 2.03
C PRO A 8 -3.74 25.98 2.64
N ALA A 9 -3.73 25.14 3.69
CA ALA A 9 -2.50 24.83 4.37
C ALA A 9 -1.51 24.30 3.30
N ARG A 10 -0.26 24.75 3.36
CA ARG A 10 0.70 24.48 2.28
C ARG A 10 1.11 23.00 2.35
N GLY A 11 0.88 22.24 1.28
CA GLY A 11 1.35 20.85 1.17
C GLY A 11 0.43 19.93 0.36
N LEU A 12 0.80 18.65 0.29
CA LEU A 12 0.04 17.60 -0.39
C LEU A 12 -1.16 17.15 0.46
N SER A 13 -2.36 17.25 -0.09
CA SER A 13 -3.57 16.70 0.54
C SER A 13 -3.65 15.19 0.34
N ASN A 14 -4.45 14.50 1.17
CA ASN A 14 -4.66 13.05 1.03
C ASN A 14 -5.24 12.70 -0.35
N LEU A 15 -6.05 13.57 -0.96
CA LEU A 15 -6.51 13.40 -2.34
C LEU A 15 -5.35 13.34 -3.34
N ARG A 16 -4.40 14.26 -3.24
CA ARG A 16 -3.21 14.28 -4.11
C ARG A 16 -2.33 13.06 -3.89
N LEU A 17 -2.14 12.66 -2.64
CA LEU A 17 -1.40 11.44 -2.29
C LEU A 17 -2.07 10.19 -2.88
N LYS A 18 -3.40 10.10 -2.87
CA LYS A 18 -4.14 8.99 -3.51
C LYS A 18 -3.96 8.97 -5.03
N ILE A 19 -4.01 10.14 -5.67
CA ILE A 19 -3.78 10.25 -7.12
C ILE A 19 -2.36 9.79 -7.47
N ILE A 20 -1.35 10.25 -6.73
CA ILE A 20 0.04 9.82 -6.91
C ILE A 20 0.15 8.30 -6.71
N GLY A 21 -0.46 7.76 -5.66
CA GLY A 21 -0.48 6.32 -5.40
C GLY A 21 -1.04 5.51 -6.58
N ILE A 22 -2.14 5.96 -7.18
CA ILE A 22 -2.75 5.27 -8.33
C ILE A 22 -1.88 5.35 -9.58
N VAL A 23 -1.30 6.51 -9.87
CA VAL A 23 -0.38 6.65 -11.03
C VAL A 23 0.79 5.68 -10.88
N LEU A 24 1.31 5.52 -9.68
CA LEU A 24 2.37 4.55 -9.38
C LEU A 24 1.88 3.10 -9.46
N THR A 25 0.64 2.81 -9.05
CA THR A 25 0.01 1.48 -9.23
C THR A 25 -0.18 1.14 -10.71
N VAL A 26 -0.58 2.11 -11.54
CA VAL A 26 -0.65 1.96 -13.00
C VAL A 26 0.73 1.61 -13.56
N LEU A 27 1.79 2.24 -13.06
CA LEU A 27 3.16 1.95 -13.48
C LEU A 27 3.60 0.51 -13.15
N SER A 28 3.18 -0.04 -12.00
CA SER A 28 3.36 -1.48 -11.70
C SER A 28 2.57 -2.37 -12.67
N CYS A 29 1.38 -1.94 -13.12
CA CYS A 29 0.63 -2.67 -14.13
C CYS A 29 1.29 -2.65 -15.51
N VAL A 30 1.88 -1.52 -15.89
CA VAL A 30 2.70 -1.42 -17.11
C VAL A 30 3.89 -2.37 -17.05
N SER A 31 4.58 -2.47 -15.91
CA SER A 31 5.64 -3.48 -15.73
C SER A 31 5.14 -4.91 -15.98
N GLY A 32 3.96 -5.24 -15.44
CA GLY A 32 3.32 -6.55 -15.62
C GLY A 32 3.02 -6.91 -17.07
N VAL A 33 2.64 -5.93 -17.90
CA VAL A 33 2.38 -6.12 -19.33
C VAL A 33 3.67 -6.21 -20.15
N ILE A 34 4.70 -5.42 -19.81
CA ILE A 34 6.00 -5.46 -20.51
C ILE A 34 6.72 -6.79 -20.27
N PHE A 35 6.60 -7.35 -19.06
CA PHE A 35 7.22 -8.63 -18.71
C PHE A 35 6.20 -9.54 -18.01
N PRO A 36 5.35 -10.26 -18.77
CA PRO A 36 4.37 -11.18 -18.20
C PRO A 36 5.09 -12.46 -17.79
N ALA A 37 5.72 -12.44 -16.61
CA ALA A 37 6.44 -13.58 -16.04
C ALA A 37 5.54 -14.82 -15.79
N GLY A 38 4.22 -14.70 -15.96
CA GLY A 38 3.24 -15.78 -15.86
C GLY A 38 2.82 -16.41 -17.20
N ILE A 39 3.21 -15.84 -18.34
CA ILE A 39 3.05 -16.48 -19.65
C ILE A 39 4.33 -17.25 -19.90
N ASN A 40 4.20 -18.50 -20.37
CA ASN A 40 5.28 -19.43 -20.68
C ASN A 40 6.13 -18.96 -21.89
N ILE A 41 6.65 -17.73 -21.80
CA ILE A 41 7.56 -17.13 -22.78
C ILE A 41 8.92 -17.75 -22.49
N ALA A 42 9.46 -18.45 -23.48
CA ALA A 42 10.80 -18.97 -23.37
C ALA A 42 11.73 -17.79 -23.03
N ALA A 43 12.54 -17.89 -21.97
CA ALA A 43 13.50 -16.87 -21.55
C ALA A 43 14.50 -16.41 -22.64
N GLN A 44 14.44 -17.06 -23.80
CA GLN A 44 15.20 -16.87 -25.03
C GLN A 44 14.64 -15.72 -25.90
N ASP A 45 13.35 -15.37 -25.74
CA ASP A 45 12.64 -14.40 -26.60
C ASP A 45 12.45 -13.01 -25.95
N VAL A 46 12.97 -12.82 -24.72
CA VAL A 46 12.79 -11.56 -23.98
C VAL A 46 13.97 -10.63 -24.25
N SER A 47 13.68 -9.47 -24.85
CA SER A 47 14.69 -8.43 -25.06
C SER A 47 15.17 -7.85 -23.72
N MET A 48 16.48 -7.67 -23.57
CA MET A 48 17.07 -7.05 -22.36
C MET A 48 16.52 -5.63 -22.11
N SER A 49 16.10 -4.91 -23.16
CA SER A 49 15.43 -3.61 -23.05
C SER A 49 14.11 -3.70 -22.30
N ASP A 50 13.33 -4.75 -22.56
CA ASP A 50 11.96 -4.89 -22.04
C ASP A 50 12.02 -5.31 -20.57
N LEU A 51 12.97 -6.20 -20.24
CA LEU A 51 13.28 -6.54 -18.85
C LEU A 51 13.72 -5.28 -18.06
N THR A 52 14.61 -4.47 -18.65
CA THR A 52 15.09 -3.23 -18.00
C THR A 52 13.95 -2.24 -17.80
N ALA A 53 13.09 -2.05 -18.79
CA ALA A 53 11.93 -1.18 -18.71
C ALA A 53 10.92 -1.64 -17.65
N ALA A 54 10.63 -2.95 -17.59
CA ALA A 54 9.76 -3.54 -16.57
C ALA A 54 10.32 -3.32 -15.16
N VAL A 55 11.61 -3.60 -14.94
CA VAL A 55 12.26 -3.39 -13.64
C VAL A 55 12.22 -1.92 -13.22
N ILE A 56 12.46 -0.97 -14.14
CA ILE A 56 12.39 0.47 -13.82
C ILE A 56 10.95 0.86 -13.45
N CYS A 57 9.96 0.42 -14.22
CA CYS A 57 8.55 0.70 -13.93
C CYS A 57 8.13 0.13 -12.57
N GLU A 58 8.50 -1.11 -12.29
CA GLU A 58 8.22 -1.77 -11.02
C GLU A 58 8.92 -1.06 -9.87
N ALA A 59 10.21 -0.76 -9.99
CA ALA A 59 10.97 -0.07 -8.95
C ALA A 59 10.38 1.34 -8.66
N MET A 60 9.93 2.07 -9.69
CA MET A 60 9.27 3.36 -9.51
C MET A 60 7.92 3.23 -8.79
N SER A 61 7.16 2.16 -9.05
CA SER A 61 5.88 1.92 -8.38
C SER A 61 6.00 1.82 -6.85
N TRP A 62 7.18 1.45 -6.34
CA TRP A 62 7.46 1.28 -4.91
C TRP A 62 7.45 2.57 -4.11
N ILE A 63 7.55 3.72 -4.78
CA ILE A 63 7.31 5.04 -4.18
C ILE A 63 5.90 5.09 -3.54
N ALA A 64 4.97 4.26 -4.01
CA ALA A 64 3.60 4.20 -3.49
C ALA A 64 3.49 3.52 -2.12
N VAL A 65 4.42 2.63 -1.77
CA VAL A 65 4.33 1.80 -0.55
C VAL A 65 4.23 2.67 0.72
N PRO A 66 5.13 3.65 0.96
CA PRO A 66 4.99 4.55 2.11
C PRO A 66 3.74 5.42 2.08
N ILE A 67 3.27 5.78 0.88
CA ILE A 67 2.06 6.59 0.70
C ILE A 67 0.84 5.78 1.15
N TYR A 68 0.71 4.53 0.70
CA TYR A 68 -0.37 3.64 1.11
C TYR A 68 -0.28 3.26 2.59
N ALA A 69 0.92 3.00 3.11
CA ALA A 69 1.13 2.75 4.54
C ALA A 69 0.65 3.93 5.41
N TRP A 70 0.97 5.16 5.01
CA TRP A 70 0.49 6.35 5.72
C TRP A 70 -1.03 6.54 5.60
N LEU A 71 -1.59 6.41 4.39
CA LEU A 71 -3.03 6.55 4.18
C LEU A 71 -3.84 5.51 4.98
N LEU A 72 -3.29 4.31 5.18
CA LEU A 72 -3.87 3.28 6.03
C LEU A 72 -3.84 3.69 7.49
N VAL A 73 -2.69 4.16 8.01
CA VAL A 73 -2.57 4.61 9.42
C VAL A 73 -3.45 5.83 9.69
N ASP A 74 -3.49 6.77 8.76
CA ASP A 74 -4.35 7.96 8.83
C ASP A 74 -5.83 7.57 8.79
N GLY A 75 -6.20 6.64 7.91
CA GLY A 75 -7.55 6.07 7.85
C GLY A 75 -7.94 5.34 9.14
N TYR A 76 -7.02 4.55 9.70
CA TYR A 76 -7.22 3.82 10.95
C TYR A 76 -7.47 4.77 12.13
N ARG A 77 -6.70 5.87 12.24
CA ARG A 77 -6.88 6.89 13.30
C ARG A 77 -8.19 7.64 13.24
N HIS A 78 -8.65 7.95 12.02
CA HIS A 78 -9.85 8.77 11.81
C HIS A 78 -11.13 7.95 11.65
N THR A 79 -11.05 6.61 11.67
CA THR A 79 -12.23 5.76 11.49
C THR A 79 -12.93 5.48 12.82
N ARG A 80 -14.25 5.70 12.85
CA ARG A 80 -15.12 5.43 14.00
C ARG A 80 -15.27 3.94 14.32
N SER A 81 -15.14 3.07 13.31
CA SER A 81 -15.30 1.62 13.45
C SER A 81 -14.24 0.84 12.69
N ILE A 82 -13.22 0.39 13.42
CA ILE A 82 -12.14 -0.48 12.92
C ILE A 82 -12.66 -1.73 12.20
N PRO A 83 -13.63 -2.51 12.73
CA PRO A 83 -14.10 -3.71 12.04
C PRO A 83 -14.76 -3.39 10.69
N ALA A 84 -15.49 -2.28 10.58
CA ALA A 84 -16.08 -1.87 9.30
C ALA A 84 -15.02 -1.44 8.29
N TYR A 85 -13.91 -0.83 8.75
CA TYR A 85 -12.78 -0.50 7.89
C TYR A 85 -12.08 -1.76 7.37
N ALA A 86 -11.80 -2.71 8.26
CA ALA A 86 -11.21 -4.00 7.90
C ALA A 86 -12.10 -4.76 6.91
N MET A 87 -13.42 -4.82 7.13
CA MET A 87 -14.35 -5.48 6.21
C MET A 87 -14.40 -4.82 4.83
N ARG A 88 -14.29 -3.48 4.74
CA ARG A 88 -14.23 -2.78 3.45
C ARG A 88 -12.93 -3.11 2.70
N LEU A 89 -11.81 -3.21 3.40
CA LEU A 89 -10.54 -3.63 2.80
C LEU A 89 -10.58 -5.09 2.37
N LEU A 90 -11.19 -5.97 3.16
CA LEU A 90 -11.36 -7.38 2.79
C LEU A 90 -12.24 -7.53 1.55
N ALA A 91 -13.39 -6.84 1.51
CA ALA A 91 -14.26 -6.84 0.34
C ALA A 91 -13.52 -6.32 -0.90
N LEU A 92 -12.73 -5.24 -0.75
CA LEU A 92 -11.89 -4.74 -1.85
C LEU A 92 -10.85 -5.77 -2.29
N ALA A 93 -10.17 -6.43 -1.33
CA ALA A 93 -9.15 -7.43 -1.63
C ALA A 93 -9.75 -8.60 -2.43
N VAL A 94 -10.89 -9.14 -2.00
CA VAL A 94 -11.57 -10.24 -2.68
C VAL A 94 -12.06 -9.85 -4.07
N ILE A 95 -12.65 -8.65 -4.23
CA ILE A 95 -13.10 -8.16 -5.54
C ILE A 95 -11.92 -7.93 -6.48
N ALA A 96 -10.81 -7.44 -5.94
CA ALA A 96 -9.62 -7.12 -6.71
C ALA A 96 -8.66 -8.31 -6.90
N GLU A 97 -8.90 -9.46 -6.27
CA GLU A 97 -8.14 -10.69 -6.50
C GLU A 97 -8.36 -11.22 -7.92
N VAL A 98 -9.63 -11.39 -8.31
CA VAL A 98 -10.00 -11.87 -9.66
C VAL A 98 -9.32 -11.09 -10.79
N PRO A 99 -9.35 -9.73 -10.81
CA PRO A 99 -8.63 -8.98 -11.84
C PRO A 99 -7.12 -8.96 -11.65
N TYR A 100 -6.62 -9.17 -10.43
CA TYR A 100 -5.18 -9.24 -10.17
C TYR A 100 -4.58 -10.53 -10.74
N ASP A 101 -5.22 -11.67 -10.49
CA ASP A 101 -4.82 -12.98 -11.00
C ASP A 101 -4.87 -12.98 -12.54
N LEU A 102 -5.97 -12.47 -13.10
CA LEU A 102 -6.11 -12.36 -14.55
C LEU A 102 -5.00 -11.48 -15.16
N ALA A 103 -4.65 -10.36 -14.52
CA ALA A 103 -3.61 -9.46 -14.99
C ALA A 103 -2.17 -9.93 -14.72
N THR A 104 -1.98 -11.03 -13.98
CA THR A 104 -0.65 -11.50 -13.57
C THR A 104 -0.33 -12.87 -14.15
N THR A 105 -1.28 -13.80 -14.14
CA THR A 105 -1.09 -15.18 -14.61
C THR A 105 -2.00 -15.54 -15.78
N GLY A 106 -2.94 -14.66 -16.18
CA GLY A 106 -3.87 -14.92 -17.26
C GLY A 106 -4.95 -15.96 -16.92
N THR A 107 -4.97 -16.45 -15.67
CA THR A 107 -6.01 -17.35 -15.16
C THR A 107 -6.83 -16.63 -14.10
N PRO A 108 -8.16 -16.86 -14.04
CA PRO A 108 -9.04 -16.10 -13.16
C PRO A 108 -8.94 -16.46 -11.68
N LEU A 109 -8.23 -17.54 -11.32
CA LEU A 109 -8.04 -18.02 -9.95
C LEU A 109 -6.67 -18.69 -9.85
N ASP A 110 -5.65 -17.93 -9.46
CA ASP A 110 -4.33 -18.47 -9.12
C ASP A 110 -3.97 -18.11 -7.68
N TRP A 111 -3.96 -19.12 -6.81
CA TRP A 111 -3.58 -18.96 -5.40
C TRP A 111 -2.07 -18.80 -5.21
N GLY A 112 -1.28 -18.79 -6.29
CA GLY A 112 0.17 -18.62 -6.27
C GLY A 112 0.64 -17.20 -5.93
N SER A 113 -0.20 -16.17 -6.11
CA SER A 113 0.12 -14.78 -5.74
C SER A 113 -1.14 -14.04 -5.31
N GLN A 114 -1.09 -13.38 -4.15
CA GLN A 114 -2.23 -12.63 -3.62
C GLN A 114 -2.11 -11.14 -3.88
N ASN A 115 -3.22 -10.44 -3.98
CA ASN A 115 -3.26 -9.00 -4.20
C ASN A 115 -2.61 -8.17 -3.04
N PRO A 116 -1.83 -7.11 -3.33
CA PRO A 116 -1.30 -6.17 -2.33
C PRO A 116 -2.33 -5.58 -1.34
N VAL A 117 -3.62 -5.52 -1.69
CA VAL A 117 -4.68 -5.08 -0.78
C VAL A 117 -4.85 -6.04 0.40
N PHE A 118 -4.56 -7.33 0.25
CA PHE A 118 -4.51 -8.26 1.39
C PHE A 118 -3.46 -7.84 2.42
N ALA A 119 -2.32 -7.29 1.97
CA ALA A 119 -1.32 -6.76 2.90
C ALA A 119 -1.84 -5.57 3.71
N LEU A 120 -2.63 -4.68 3.10
CA LEU A 120 -3.31 -3.58 3.80
C LEU A 120 -4.30 -4.11 4.83
N PHE A 121 -5.07 -5.14 4.49
CA PHE A 121 -6.01 -5.76 5.42
C PHE A 121 -5.28 -6.38 6.63
N ILE A 122 -4.22 -7.15 6.39
CA ILE A 122 -3.40 -7.75 7.45
C ILE A 122 -2.77 -6.68 8.32
N ALA A 123 -2.28 -5.57 7.74
CA ALA A 123 -1.74 -4.46 8.50
C ALA A 123 -2.78 -3.84 9.45
N VAL A 124 -4.04 -3.70 9.01
CA VAL A 124 -5.14 -3.22 9.88
C VAL A 124 -5.45 -4.21 10.99
N ILE A 125 -5.50 -5.51 10.70
CA ILE A 125 -5.69 -6.53 11.74
C ILE A 125 -4.56 -6.50 12.75
N ALA A 126 -3.31 -6.42 12.29
CA ALA A 126 -2.15 -6.33 13.15
C ALA A 126 -2.24 -5.13 14.09
N LEU A 127 -2.58 -3.95 13.56
CA LEU A 127 -2.83 -2.76 14.38
C LEU A 127 -3.98 -2.96 15.38
N ALA A 128 -5.10 -3.53 14.95
CA ALA A 128 -6.27 -3.75 15.78
C ALA A 128 -5.98 -4.72 16.94
N LEU A 129 -5.27 -5.82 16.67
CA LEU A 129 -4.84 -6.77 17.68
C LEU A 129 -3.90 -6.11 18.68
N ILE A 130 -2.91 -5.36 18.20
CA ILE A 130 -1.95 -4.69 19.07
C ILE A 130 -2.64 -3.66 19.97
N ASP A 131 -3.60 -2.89 19.43
CA ASP A 131 -4.38 -1.92 20.20
C ASP A 131 -5.34 -2.61 21.20
N ALA A 132 -5.90 -3.78 20.87
CA ALA A 132 -6.76 -4.55 21.79
C ALA A 132 -6.02 -5.04 23.04
N PHE A 133 -4.69 -5.20 22.98
CA PHE A 133 -3.84 -5.57 24.11
C PHE A 133 -3.08 -4.38 24.71
N ALA A 134 -3.47 -3.14 24.40
CA ALA A 134 -2.79 -1.94 24.87
C ALA A 134 -2.76 -1.84 26.41
N ASP A 135 -3.82 -2.30 27.08
CA ASP A 135 -4.00 -2.24 28.56
C ASP A 135 -3.15 -3.27 29.32
N ARG A 136 -2.41 -4.14 28.62
CA ARG A 136 -1.52 -5.13 29.24
C ARG A 136 -0.16 -4.54 29.58
N THR A 137 0.60 -5.24 30.42
CA THR A 137 1.96 -4.83 30.80
C THR A 137 2.86 -4.69 29.58
N ARG A 138 3.85 -3.80 29.67
CA ARG A 138 4.77 -3.49 28.56
C ARG A 138 5.42 -4.74 27.95
N ALA A 139 5.81 -5.69 28.79
CA ALA A 139 6.42 -6.96 28.35
C ALA A 139 5.44 -7.82 27.55
N VAL A 140 4.22 -8.01 28.05
CA VAL A 140 3.17 -8.78 27.36
C VAL A 140 2.81 -8.14 26.02
N ARG A 141 2.69 -6.81 25.98
CA ARG A 141 2.44 -6.07 24.73
C ARG A 141 3.55 -6.25 23.70
N MET A 142 4.82 -6.24 24.14
CA MET A 142 5.96 -6.48 23.25
C MET A 142 5.95 -7.91 22.69
N VAL A 143 5.68 -8.91 23.53
CA VAL A 143 5.61 -10.31 23.11
C VAL A 143 4.45 -10.55 22.14
N ILE A 144 3.25 -10.07 22.47
CA ILE A 144 2.08 -10.20 21.59
C ILE A 144 2.31 -9.44 20.29
N GLY A 145 2.84 -8.21 20.35
CA GLY A 145 3.20 -7.45 19.15
C GLY A 145 4.20 -8.20 18.28
N ALA A 146 5.24 -8.79 18.86
CA ALA A 146 6.21 -9.60 18.13
C ALA A 146 5.58 -10.84 17.49
N ILE A 147 4.66 -11.53 18.18
CA ILE A 147 3.93 -12.69 17.66
C ILE A 147 3.02 -12.27 16.50
N VAL A 148 2.27 -11.17 16.64
CA VAL A 148 1.36 -10.67 15.61
C VAL A 148 2.15 -10.23 14.38
N VAL A 149 3.27 -9.54 14.57
CA VAL A 149 4.16 -9.17 13.48
C VAL A 149 4.75 -10.42 12.84
N ALA A 150 5.28 -11.37 13.61
CA ALA A 150 5.82 -12.62 13.08
C ALA A 150 4.77 -13.44 12.30
N ALA A 151 3.53 -13.49 12.78
CA ALA A 151 2.42 -14.16 12.10
C ALA A 151 2.02 -13.44 10.81
N ALA A 152 1.95 -12.10 10.83
CA ALA A 152 1.70 -11.30 9.63
C ALA A 152 2.81 -11.48 8.61
N LEU A 153 4.07 -11.52 9.04
CA LEU A 153 5.23 -11.79 8.20
C LEU A 153 5.22 -13.20 7.63
N ALA A 154 4.93 -14.20 8.46
CA ALA A 154 4.82 -15.58 8.01
C ALA A 154 3.72 -15.70 6.96
N TRP A 155 2.56 -15.08 7.16
CA TRP A 155 1.47 -15.09 6.19
C TRP A 155 1.82 -14.35 4.90
N MET A 156 2.54 -13.22 4.98
CA MET A 156 2.99 -12.48 3.80
C MET A 156 4.03 -13.23 2.98
N VAL A 157 4.94 -13.95 3.64
CA VAL A 157 5.97 -14.77 2.99
C VAL A 157 5.38 -16.06 2.42
N LEU A 158 4.50 -16.73 3.16
CA LEU A 158 3.88 -18.01 2.76
C LEU A 158 2.75 -17.82 1.75
N GLY A 159 1.95 -16.75 1.89
CA GLY A 159 0.83 -16.44 1.01
C GLY A 159 1.24 -15.72 -0.27
N HIS A 160 2.54 -15.52 -0.47
CA HIS A 160 3.07 -14.90 -1.68
C HIS A 160 2.33 -13.58 -2.04
N ILE A 161 2.02 -12.76 -1.03
CA ILE A 161 1.19 -11.55 -1.21
C ILE A 161 2.00 -10.45 -1.89
N GLY A 162 1.48 -9.93 -3.00
CA GLY A 162 2.05 -8.85 -3.79
C GLY A 162 3.11 -9.32 -4.78
N LEU A 163 3.18 -10.61 -5.07
CA LEU A 163 4.11 -11.16 -6.05
C LEU A 163 3.59 -10.95 -7.46
N ARG A 164 3.75 -9.72 -7.94
CA ARG A 164 3.93 -9.54 -9.36
C ARG A 164 5.40 -9.85 -9.68
N GLN A 165 5.62 -10.89 -10.49
CA GLN A 165 6.89 -11.24 -11.13
C GLN A 165 8.00 -11.86 -10.26
N GLN A 166 7.81 -12.15 -8.97
CA GLN A 166 8.86 -12.72 -8.08
C GLN A 166 10.18 -11.92 -7.95
N ILE A 167 10.27 -10.72 -8.55
CA ILE A 167 11.53 -9.97 -8.59
C ILE A 167 11.83 -9.31 -7.24
N MET A 168 10.82 -8.77 -6.53
CA MET A 168 11.04 -8.06 -5.26
C MET A 168 9.90 -8.30 -4.23
N ASN A 169 9.99 -9.38 -3.46
CA ASN A 169 9.01 -9.81 -2.44
C ASN A 169 8.94 -8.90 -1.17
N THR A 170 9.70 -7.81 -1.11
CA THR A 170 9.93 -7.07 0.13
C THR A 170 9.06 -5.83 0.34
N GLY A 171 8.29 -5.40 -0.66
CA GLY A 171 7.42 -4.22 -0.55
C GLY A 171 6.32 -4.35 0.51
N VAL A 172 5.79 -5.57 0.68
CA VAL A 172 4.75 -5.88 1.68
C VAL A 172 5.31 -5.91 3.11
N LEU A 173 6.54 -6.42 3.28
CA LEU A 173 7.29 -6.32 4.54
C LEU A 173 7.56 -4.85 4.91
N LEU A 174 8.01 -4.05 3.93
CA LEU A 174 8.24 -2.62 4.13
C LEU A 174 6.95 -1.91 4.54
N LEU A 175 5.80 -2.26 3.92
CA LEU A 175 4.50 -1.68 4.28
C LEU A 175 4.20 -1.88 5.76
N LEU A 176 4.33 -3.10 6.29
CA LEU A 176 4.09 -3.36 7.72
C LEU A 176 5.04 -2.56 8.62
N ILE A 177 6.33 -2.53 8.30
CA ILE A 177 7.31 -1.77 9.07
C ILE A 177 6.92 -0.29 9.12
N LEU A 178 6.56 0.30 7.97
CA LEU A 178 6.16 1.70 7.88
C LEU A 178 4.86 1.98 8.64
N VAL A 179 3.88 1.08 8.57
CA VAL A 179 2.64 1.18 9.34
C VAL A 179 2.93 1.26 10.85
N LEU A 180 3.80 0.38 11.35
CA LEU A 180 4.21 0.39 12.76
C LEU A 180 4.98 1.67 13.14
N VAL A 181 5.93 2.10 12.31
CA VAL A 181 6.70 3.34 12.52
C VAL A 181 5.76 4.54 12.58
N PHE A 182 4.84 4.67 11.62
CA PHE A 182 3.88 5.76 11.59
C PHE A 182 2.92 5.73 12.78
N ARG A 183 2.49 4.54 13.23
CA ARG A 183 1.62 4.38 14.40
C ARG A 183 2.29 4.77 15.71
N TYR A 184 3.51 4.30 15.95
CA TYR A 184 4.21 4.45 17.25
C TYR A 184 5.01 5.73 17.38
N MET A 185 5.56 6.25 16.28
CA MET A 185 6.39 7.46 16.30
C MET A 185 5.61 8.73 15.92
N ALA A 186 4.29 8.64 15.87
CA ALA A 186 3.38 9.74 15.55
C ALA A 186 3.64 11.04 16.34
N ALA A 187 4.05 10.91 17.60
CA ALA A 187 4.33 12.04 18.49
C ALA A 187 5.66 12.76 18.17
N ARG A 188 6.55 12.15 17.38
CA ARG A 188 7.87 12.67 17.01
C ARG A 188 8.02 12.68 15.49
N GLU A 189 7.35 13.61 14.83
CA GLU A 189 7.23 13.63 13.36
C GLU A 189 8.59 13.58 12.63
N ASN A 190 9.58 14.39 13.03
CA ASN A 190 10.89 14.36 12.38
C ASN A 190 11.60 13.00 12.53
N THR A 191 11.56 12.41 13.74
CA THR A 191 12.16 11.09 13.97
C THR A 191 11.41 10.00 13.21
N MET A 192 10.08 10.08 13.16
CA MET A 192 9.23 9.16 12.41
C MET A 192 9.58 9.17 10.93
N MET A 193 9.71 10.35 10.33
CA MET A 193 10.05 10.50 8.90
C MET A 193 11.47 10.00 8.61
N MET A 194 12.43 10.28 9.49
CA MET A 194 13.80 9.80 9.34
C MET A 194 13.90 8.27 9.44
N VAL A 195 13.25 7.66 10.44
CA VAL A 195 13.22 6.20 10.59
C VAL A 195 12.48 5.54 9.43
N ALA A 196 11.34 6.11 9.00
CA ALA A 196 10.62 5.61 7.83
C ALA A 196 11.47 5.67 6.55
N ALA A 197 12.21 6.77 6.34
CA ALA A 197 13.11 6.92 5.20
C ALA A 197 14.28 5.93 5.26
N ALA A 198 14.87 5.73 6.45
CA ALA A 198 15.96 4.78 6.66
C ALA A 198 15.48 3.34 6.41
N CYS A 199 14.36 2.92 7.01
CA CYS A 199 13.76 1.61 6.77
C CYS A 199 13.44 1.41 5.29
N SER A 200 12.88 2.42 4.63
CA SER A 200 12.59 2.40 3.18
C SER A 200 13.85 2.17 2.35
N ALA A 201 14.92 2.93 2.62
CA ALA A 201 16.19 2.85 1.90
C ALA A 201 16.89 1.49 2.05
N LEU A 202 16.69 0.78 3.17
CA LEU A 202 17.24 -0.56 3.38
C LEU A 202 16.66 -1.60 2.40
N PHE A 203 15.43 -1.39 1.92
CA PHE A 203 14.81 -2.27 0.93
C PHE A 203 15.09 -1.80 -0.50
N CYS A 204 14.94 -0.50 -0.77
CA CYS A 204 15.27 0.12 -2.04
C CYS A 204 15.30 1.64 -1.85
N VAL A 205 16.10 2.36 -2.65
CA VAL A 205 16.15 3.83 -2.58
C VAL A 205 14.81 4.48 -2.97
N LEU A 206 14.03 3.86 -3.87
CA LEU A 206 12.79 4.45 -4.39
C LEU A 206 11.66 4.62 -3.35
N PRO A 207 11.35 3.63 -2.49
CA PRO A 207 10.49 3.86 -1.34
C PRO A 207 10.90 5.05 -0.45
N ALA A 208 12.19 5.36 -0.30
CA ALA A 208 12.62 6.50 0.51
C ALA A 208 12.16 7.84 -0.10
N PHE A 209 12.08 7.95 -1.43
CA PHE A 209 11.46 9.10 -2.10
C PHE A 209 9.95 9.20 -1.81
N GLY A 210 9.26 8.07 -1.67
CA GLY A 210 7.86 8.05 -1.23
C GLY A 210 7.68 8.67 0.17
N VAL A 211 8.61 8.38 1.09
CA VAL A 211 8.66 9.03 2.41
C VAL A 211 8.99 10.52 2.31
N ALA A 212 9.89 10.92 1.40
CA ALA A 212 10.18 12.33 1.17
C ALA A 212 8.96 13.10 0.65
N LEU A 213 8.19 12.54 -0.29
CA LEU A 213 6.91 13.11 -0.75
C LEU A 213 5.91 13.23 0.41
N LEU A 214 5.86 12.21 1.26
CA LEU A 214 5.02 12.17 2.44
C LEU A 214 5.35 13.27 3.45
N HIS A 215 6.60 13.75 3.51
CA HIS A 215 7.00 14.84 4.40
C HIS A 215 6.31 16.17 4.06
N TYR A 216 6.00 16.40 2.78
CA TYR A 216 5.27 17.60 2.33
C TYR A 216 3.75 17.49 2.52
N ARG A 217 3.25 16.45 3.20
CA ARG A 217 1.80 16.30 3.43
C ARG A 217 1.28 17.40 4.35
N ASN A 218 0.00 17.69 4.17
CA ASN A 218 -0.69 18.77 4.86
C ASN A 218 -1.76 18.30 5.86
N GLY A 219 -1.95 16.98 6.01
CA GLY A 219 -2.97 16.38 6.89
C GLY A 219 -4.44 16.62 6.46
N ASN A 220 -4.67 17.47 5.46
CA ASN A 220 -6.01 17.74 4.95
C ASN A 220 -6.48 16.67 3.96
N LEU A 221 -7.76 16.28 4.05
CA LEU A 221 -8.35 15.31 3.10
C LEU A 221 -8.29 15.79 1.65
N GLY A 222 -8.39 17.11 1.42
CA GLY A 222 -8.38 17.70 0.08
C GLY A 222 -9.71 17.57 -0.68
N TYR A 223 -10.72 16.97 -0.07
CA TYR A 223 -12.11 16.97 -0.54
C TYR A 223 -13.04 17.02 0.68
N ASN A 224 -14.23 17.58 0.51
CA ASN A 224 -15.23 17.63 1.57
C ASN A 224 -16.04 16.32 1.57
N ARG A 225 -15.97 15.54 2.64
CA ARG A 225 -16.62 14.22 2.75
C ARG A 225 -18.14 14.31 2.72
N THR A 226 -18.69 15.43 3.18
CA THR A 226 -20.14 15.69 3.21
C THR A 226 -20.67 16.12 1.84
N ALA A 227 -19.87 16.88 1.07
CA ALA A 227 -20.25 17.34 -0.26
C ALA A 227 -19.94 16.31 -1.36
N ALA A 228 -18.89 15.49 -1.19
CA ALA A 228 -18.43 14.54 -2.18
C ALA A 228 -18.10 13.17 -1.54
N PRO A 229 -19.09 12.45 -0.98
CA PRO A 229 -18.88 11.11 -0.44
C PRO A 229 -18.57 10.08 -1.54
N TRP A 230 -18.84 10.39 -2.80
CA TRP A 230 -18.52 9.53 -3.94
C TRP A 230 -17.02 9.43 -4.21
N VAL A 231 -16.20 10.42 -3.84
CA VAL A 231 -14.76 10.44 -4.10
C VAL A 231 -14.05 9.29 -3.40
N GLN A 232 -14.41 8.96 -2.15
CA GLN A 232 -13.85 7.80 -1.45
C GLN A 232 -14.17 6.49 -2.18
N TRP A 233 -15.41 6.32 -2.64
CA TRP A 233 -15.85 5.12 -3.35
C TRP A 233 -15.24 5.01 -4.74
N LEU A 234 -15.01 6.14 -5.42
CA LEU A 234 -14.28 6.20 -6.68
C LEU A 234 -12.89 5.57 -6.52
N PHE A 235 -12.14 5.94 -5.48
CA PHE A 235 -10.81 5.37 -5.24
C PHE A 235 -10.84 3.86 -4.95
N TYR A 236 -11.89 3.38 -4.29
CA TYR A 236 -12.10 1.95 -4.09
C TYR A 236 -12.42 1.21 -5.39
N ALA A 237 -13.22 1.82 -6.28
CA ALA A 237 -13.56 1.22 -7.57
C ALA A 237 -12.44 1.35 -8.62
N LEU A 238 -11.61 2.40 -8.53
CA LEU A 238 -10.57 2.68 -9.51
C LEU A 238 -9.45 1.63 -9.47
N TYR A 239 -9.14 1.10 -8.30
CA TYR A 239 -8.11 0.07 -8.15
C TYR A 239 -8.42 -1.23 -8.95
N PRO A 240 -9.57 -1.92 -8.73
CA PRO A 240 -9.93 -3.07 -9.54
C PRO A 240 -10.20 -2.70 -11.01
N ALA A 241 -10.68 -1.49 -11.30
CA ALA A 241 -10.88 -1.05 -12.69
C ALA A 241 -9.56 -0.91 -13.46
N VAL A 242 -8.51 -0.36 -12.82
CA VAL A 242 -7.17 -0.31 -13.41
C VAL A 242 -6.64 -1.73 -13.63
N LEU A 243 -6.77 -2.62 -12.65
CA LEU A 243 -6.35 -4.02 -12.82
C LEU A 243 -7.08 -4.71 -13.98
N LEU A 244 -8.40 -4.54 -14.09
CA LEU A 244 -9.19 -5.08 -15.20
C LEU A 244 -8.77 -4.52 -16.56
N LEU A 245 -8.50 -3.22 -16.65
CA LEU A 245 -8.04 -2.59 -17.89
C LEU A 245 -6.73 -3.25 -18.36
N PHE A 246 -5.79 -3.44 -17.45
CA PHE A 246 -4.51 -4.09 -17.74
C PHE A 246 -4.59 -5.62 -17.86
N ALA A 247 -5.67 -6.24 -17.41
CA ALA A 247 -5.93 -7.66 -17.64
C ALA A 247 -6.43 -7.95 -19.06
N ILE A 248 -7.03 -6.95 -19.72
CA ILE A 248 -7.59 -7.06 -21.07
C ILE A 248 -6.55 -6.63 -22.14
N LEU A 249 -5.60 -5.78 -21.77
CA LEU A 249 -4.48 -5.31 -22.61
C LEU A 249 -3.40 -6.38 -22.74
#